data_AF-F3FSA1-F1
#
_entry.id   AF-F3FSA1-F1
#
_cell.length_a   1.000
_cell.length_b   1.000
_cell.length_c   1.000
_cell.angle_alpha   90.00
_cell.angle_beta   90.00
_cell.angle_gamma   90.00
#
_symmetry.space_group_name_H-M   'P 1'
#
loop_
_entity.id
_entity.type
_entity.pdbx_description
1 polymer ?
#
loop_
_entity_poly.entity_id
_entity_poly.type
_entity_poly.pdbx_seq_one_letter_code
_entity_poly.pdbx_strand_id
1 'polypeptide(L)' 'MALVFGLLLLTGLSALLLIVLWDSYRLAGIVGLCTFYLLAAIFCGLRLKAAIFDESSPFHATLEELANDRERLMP' A
#
# COMPACT_ATOMS: atom_id res chain seq x y z
N MET A 1 3.24 -10.26 -5.33
CA MET A 1 4.71 -10.32 -5.16
C MET A 1 5.40 -8.95 -5.19
N ALA A 2 4.99 -8.01 -6.05
CA ALA A 2 5.58 -6.66 -6.11
C ALA A 2 5.56 -5.88 -4.77
N LEU A 3 4.50 -6.05 -3.97
CA LEU A 3 4.34 -5.36 -2.67
C LEU A 3 5.38 -5.80 -1.63
N VAL A 4 5.72 -7.08 -1.61
CA VAL A 4 6.70 -7.66 -0.67
C VAL A 4 8.11 -7.17 -1.00
N PHE A 5 8.49 -7.16 -2.29
CA PHE A 5 9.77 -6.59 -2.74
C PHE A 5 9.87 -5.09 -2.43
N GLY A 6 8.76 -4.35 -2.59
CA GLY A 6 8.68 -2.94 -2.20
C GLY A 6 8.95 -2.73 -0.71
N LEU A 7 8.33 -3.55 0.16
CA LEU A 7 8.57 -3.46 1.62
C LEU A 7 10.02 -3.78 1.99
N LEU A 8 10.61 -4.83 1.40
CA LEU A 8 12.00 -5.23 1.65
C LEU A 8 13.00 -4.15 1.24
N LEU A 9 12.76 -3.50 0.09
CA LEU A 9 13.62 -2.43 -0.39
C LEU A 9 13.51 -1.18 0.50
N LEU A 10 12.30 -0.88 0.96
CA LEU A 10 12.01 0.24 1.87
C LEU A 10 12.73 0.07 3.22
N THR A 11 12.64 -1.12 3.82
CA THR A 11 13.30 -1.43 5.10
C THR A 11 14.82 -1.45 4.96
N GLY A 12 15.33 -2.01 3.86
CA GLY A 12 16.77 -2.01 3.54
C GLY A 12 17.35 -0.59 3.40
N LEU A 13 16.68 0.29 2.66
CA LEU A 13 17.11 1.69 2.53
C LEU A 13 17.07 2.43 3.88
N SER A 14 16.05 2.18 4.68
CA SER A 14 15.90 2.78 6.01
C SER A 14 17.04 2.39 6.94
N ALA A 15 17.41 1.11 6.96
CA ALA A 15 18.55 0.62 7.74
C ALA A 15 19.88 1.20 7.25
N LEU A 16 20.09 1.28 5.93
CA LEU A 16 21.29 1.86 5.33
C LEU A 16 21.44 3.35 5.68
N LEU A 17 20.35 4.12 5.63
CA LEU A 17 20.34 5.52 6.05
C LEU A 17 20.72 5.69 7.52
N LEU A 18 20.19 4.83 8.42
CA LEU A 18 20.57 4.86 9.82
C LEU A 18 22.06 4.60 10.00
N ILE A 19 22.62 3.59 9.33
CA ILE A 19 24.04 3.24 9.44
C ILE A 19 24.94 4.40 9.00
N VAL A 20 24.60 5.07 7.89
CA VAL A 20 25.41 6.18 7.35
C VAL A 20 25.32 7.44 8.23
N LEU A 21 24.13 7.76 8.75
CA LEU A 21 23.93 8.99 9.54
C LEU A 21 24.20 8.82 11.06
N TRP A 22 24.49 7.60 11.52
CA TRP A 22 24.58 7.28 12.95
C TRP A 22 25.66 8.05 13.70
N ASP A 23 26.79 8.35 13.08
CA ASP A 23 27.97 8.82 13.80
C ASP A 23 27.90 10.31 14.19
N SER A 24 27.39 11.16 13.31
CA SER A 24 27.32 12.62 13.54
C SER A 24 25.90 13.15 13.83
N TYR A 25 24.85 12.41 13.44
CA TYR A 25 23.49 12.95 13.40
C TYR A 25 22.44 11.99 13.97
N ARG A 26 22.74 11.25 15.04
CA ARG A 26 21.80 10.28 15.67
C ARG A 26 20.36 10.79 15.76
N LEU A 27 20.15 12.01 16.26
CA LEU A 27 18.81 12.61 16.37
C LEU A 27 18.18 12.89 15.01
N ALA A 28 18.93 13.42 14.04
CA ALA A 28 18.40 13.67 12.70
C ALA A 28 18.12 12.36 11.96
N GLY A 29 18.89 11.30 12.20
CA GLY A 29 18.63 9.95 11.70
C GLY A 29 17.31 9.40 12.23
N ILE A 30 17.05 9.51 13.54
CA ILE A 30 15.79 9.09 14.16
C ILE A 30 14.60 9.91 13.62
N VAL A 31 14.72 11.24 13.58
CA VAL A 31 13.67 12.12 13.07
C VAL A 31 13.40 11.88 11.58
N GLY A 32 14.45 11.63 10.80
CA GLY A 32 14.34 11.26 9.39
C GLY A 32 13.58 9.96 9.19
N LEU A 33 13.88 8.95 10.01
CA LEU A 33 13.17 7.68 9.98
C LEU A 33 11.70 7.83 10.35
N CYS A 34 11.39 8.57 11.42
CA CYS A 34 10.02 8.85 11.83
C CYS A 34 9.25 9.56 10.72
N THR A 35 9.83 10.61 10.11
CA THR A 35 9.20 11.35 9.02
C THR A 35 8.97 10.47 7.81
N PHE A 36 9.95 9.63 7.46
CA PHE A 36 9.86 8.70 6.35
C PHE A 36 8.76 7.66 6.54
N TYR A 37 8.70 7.00 7.69
CA TYR A 37 7.63 6.04 7.99
C TYR A 37 6.26 6.71 8.08
N LEU A 38 6.18 7.95 8.56
CA LEU A 38 4.93 8.71 8.58
C LEU A 38 4.44 9.02 7.17
N LEU A 39 5.33 9.43 6.27
CA LEU A 39 5.00 9.62 4.84
C LEU A 39 4.60 8.31 4.17
N ALA A 40 5.30 7.21 4.46
CA ALA A 40 4.96 5.89 3.94
C ALA A 40 3.59 5.41 4.44
N ALA A 41 3.26 5.65 5.71
CA ALA A 41 1.97 5.33 6.30
C ALA A 41 0.85 6.14 5.65
N ILE A 42 1.06 7.45 5.43
CA ILE A 42 0.12 8.30 4.69
C ILE A 42 -0.07 7.74 3.27
N PHE A 43 1.02 7.46 2.56
CA PHE A 43 0.94 6.92 1.20
C PHE A 43 0.18 5.59 1.15
N CYS A 44 0.46 4.67 2.08
CA CYS A 44 -0.23 3.39 2.18
C CYS A 44 -1.72 3.59 2.51
N GLY A 45 -2.05 4.50 3.43
CA GLY A 45 -3.43 4.88 3.75
C GLY A 45 -4.16 5.51 2.56
N LEU A 46 -3.47 6.32 1.75
CA LEU A 46 -4.01 6.92 0.53
C LEU A 46 -4.21 5.88 -0.59
N ARG A 47 -3.31 4.92 -0.71
CA ARG A 47 -3.45 3.79 -1.65
C ARG A 47 -4.53 2.83 -1.20
N LEU A 48 -4.62 2.54 0.09
CA LEU A 48 -5.62 1.68 0.69
C LEU A 48 -7.00 2.31 0.58
N LYS A 49 -7.17 3.59 0.92
CA LYS A 49 -8.44 4.29 0.68
C LYS A 49 -8.75 4.26 -0.82
N ALA A 50 -7.79 4.50 -1.70
CA ALA A 50 -8.06 4.48 -3.14
C ALA A 50 -8.53 3.07 -3.55
N ALA A 51 -7.85 2.00 -3.15
CA ALA A 51 -8.28 0.64 -3.44
C ALA A 51 -9.67 0.30 -2.84
N ILE A 52 -9.98 0.76 -1.63
CA ILE A 52 -11.28 0.54 -1.00
C ILE A 52 -12.40 1.36 -1.69
N PHE A 53 -12.10 2.60 -2.10
CA PHE A 53 -13.08 3.51 -2.70
C PHE A 53 -13.22 3.33 -4.23
N ASP A 54 -12.19 2.83 -4.91
CA ASP A 54 -12.22 2.38 -6.32
C ASP A 54 -13.06 1.09 -6.46
N GLU A 55 -13.39 0.46 -5.33
CA GLU A 55 -14.09 -0.81 -5.20
C GLU A 55 -15.55 -0.64 -4.69
N SER A 56 -16.29 0.30 -5.28
CA SER A 56 -17.71 0.03 -5.56
C SER A 56 -17.74 -0.73 -6.90
N SER A 57 -17.65 -2.05 -7.05
CA SER A 57 -17.75 -3.23 -6.20
C SER A 57 -16.84 -4.31 -6.83
N PRO A 58 -16.06 -5.11 -6.09
CA PRO A 58 -15.18 -6.14 -6.65
C PRO A 58 -15.97 -7.30 -7.28
N PHE A 59 -17.28 -7.30 -7.04
CA PHE A 59 -18.25 -8.23 -7.59
C PHE A 59 -19.12 -7.58 -8.67
N HIS A 60 -18.84 -6.37 -9.16
CA HIS A 60 -19.66 -5.78 -10.23
C HIS A 60 -19.62 -6.64 -11.50
N ALA A 61 -18.42 -7.07 -11.91
CA ALA A 61 -18.26 -8.01 -13.02
C ALA A 61 -19.00 -9.34 -12.77
N THR A 62 -18.92 -9.87 -11.54
CA THR A 62 -19.57 -11.13 -11.17
C THR A 62 -21.09 -10.99 -11.02
N LEU A 63 -21.59 -9.83 -10.57
CA LEU A 63 -23.02 -9.52 -10.45
C LEU A 63 -23.64 -9.29 -11.83
N GLU A 64 -22.89 -8.70 -12.76
CA GLU A 64 -23.29 -8.54 -14.15
C GLU A 64 -23.34 -9.89 -14.87
N GLU A 65 -22.36 -10.77 -14.63
CA GLU A 65 -22.44 -12.17 -15.08
C GLU A 65 -23.62 -12.92 -14.43
N LEU A 66 -23.84 -12.76 -13.12
CA LEU A 66 -24.94 -13.40 -12.40
C LEU A 66 -26.32 -12.88 -12.85
N ALA A 67 -26.44 -11.60 -13.20
CA ALA A 67 -27.67 -11.01 -13.73
C ALA A 67 -28.00 -11.55 -15.13
N ASN A 68 -26.99 -11.68 -15.99
CA ASN A 68 -27.12 -12.22 -17.34
C ASN A 68 -27.48 -13.72 -17.32
N ASP A 69 -26.93 -14.48 -16.38
CA ASP A 69 -27.33 -15.88 -16.15
C ASP A 69 -28.78 -15.97 -15.68
N ARG A 70 -29.23 -15.01 -14.84
CA ARG A 70 -30.62 -14.93 -14.35
C ARG A 70 -31.64 -14.63 -15.46
N GLU A 71 -31.32 -13.77 -16.42
CA GLU A 71 -32.17 -13.50 -17.59
C GLU A 71 -32.29 -14.70 -18.54
N ARG A 72 -31.26 -15.55 -18.62
CA ARG A 72 -31.30 -16.80 -19.40
C ARG A 72 -31.99 -17.96 -18.68
N LEU A 73 -32.09 -17.91 -17.35
CA LEU A 73 -32.68 -18.99 -16.55
C LEU A 73 -34.18 -18.80 -16.26
N MET A 74 -34.76 -17.63 -16.55
CA MET A 74 -36.22 -17.41 -16.50
C MET A 74 -36.83 -17.54 -17.91
N PRO A 75 -37.59 -18.62 -18.21
CA PRO A 75 -38.43 -18.72 -19.41
C PRO A 75 -39.71 -17.87 -19.32
#